data_AF-A0A1V2QLM5-F1
#
_entry.id   AF-A0A1V2QLM5-F1
#
_cell.length_a   1.000
_cell.length_b   1.000
_cell.length_c   1.000
_cell.angle_alpha   90.00
_cell.angle_beta   90.00
_cell.angle_gamma   90.00
#
_symmetry.space_group_name_H-M   'P 1'
#
loop_
_entity.id
_entity.type
_entity.pdbx_description
1 polymer ?
#
loop_
_entity_poly.entity_id
_entity_poly.type
_entity_poly.pdbx_seq_one_letter_code
_entity_poly.pdbx_strand_id
1 'polypeptide(L)'
;MRPLAEVAIERNGPVSVVDIENVPHDAVVVPISMMGAPTVGTEKLPSGREATAALRALERVLGKRATHLAPIEIGGLNSVIPIAAAAETGLPLVDGDAMGRAFPEAHMVLPSLMGVSCTPMVIVDDKGNTMVLDTVDNRWAERLARSVCVEAGCSVFTADTVLSGKQLREGLVAGTLTLAHRLGRAVRLSPEPVATARS
;
A
#
# COMPACT_ATOMS: atom_id res chain seq x y z
N MET A 1 16.04 8.02 12.25
CA MET A 1 14.77 7.29 12.42
C MET A 1 14.91 5.98 11.67
N ARG A 2 14.64 4.83 12.31
CA ARG A 2 14.72 3.53 11.62
C ARG A 2 13.47 3.33 10.73
N PRO A 3 13.59 2.76 9.53
CA PRO A 3 12.44 2.50 8.64
C PRO A 3 11.37 1.63 9.31
N LEU A 4 10.09 1.98 9.11
CA LEU A 4 8.93 1.29 9.67
C LEU A 4 8.97 -0.23 9.40
N ALA A 5 9.30 -0.63 8.17
CA ALA A 5 9.37 -2.04 7.78
C ALA A 5 10.47 -2.81 8.51
N GLU A 6 11.63 -2.21 8.78
CA GLU A 6 12.71 -2.91 9.53
C GLU A 6 12.27 -3.22 10.95
N VAL A 7 11.62 -2.25 11.62
CA VAL A 7 11.12 -2.44 12.98
C VAL A 7 10.03 -3.51 13.01
N ALA A 8 9.13 -3.52 12.03
CA ALA A 8 8.07 -4.51 11.95
C ALA A 8 8.63 -5.92 11.69
N ILE A 9 9.62 -6.07 10.80
CA ILE A 9 10.27 -7.35 10.50
C ILE A 9 11.06 -7.89 11.69
N GLU A 10 11.81 -7.06 12.40
CA GLU A 10 12.54 -7.51 13.59
C GLU A 10 11.61 -8.01 14.70
N ARG A 11 10.44 -7.39 14.85
CA ARG A 11 9.47 -7.76 15.89
C ARG A 11 8.65 -8.99 15.54
N ASN A 12 8.26 -9.15 14.27
CA ASN A 12 7.27 -10.15 13.86
C ASN A 12 7.84 -11.25 12.95
N GLY A 13 9.05 -11.07 12.44
CA GLY A 13 9.70 -12.00 11.51
C GLY A 13 9.66 -11.55 10.05
N PRO A 14 10.26 -12.35 9.15
CA PRO A 14 10.36 -12.02 7.74
C PRO A 14 9.01 -12.05 7.03
N VAL A 15 8.86 -11.21 6.00
CA VAL A 15 7.67 -11.16 5.15
C VAL A 15 7.82 -12.13 3.98
N SER A 16 6.79 -12.94 3.74
CA SER A 16 6.70 -13.78 2.54
C SER A 16 6.27 -12.93 1.35
N VAL A 17 7.01 -13.03 0.25
CA VAL A 17 6.67 -12.41 -1.04
C VAL A 17 6.33 -13.54 -2.02
N VAL A 18 5.16 -13.47 -2.63
CA VAL A 18 4.64 -14.48 -3.56
C VAL A 18 4.49 -13.90 -4.96
N ASP A 19 4.88 -14.69 -5.97
CA ASP A 19 4.63 -14.34 -7.37
C ASP A 19 3.12 -14.23 -7.63
N ILE A 20 2.72 -13.25 -8.45
CA ILE A 20 1.34 -13.06 -8.93
C ILE A 20 0.75 -14.37 -9.47
N GLU A 21 1.55 -15.19 -10.15
CA GLU A 21 1.10 -16.44 -10.75
C GLU A 21 0.71 -17.50 -9.72
N ASN A 22 1.25 -17.41 -8.51
CA ASN A 22 0.99 -18.35 -7.41
C ASN A 22 -0.17 -17.92 -6.51
N VAL A 23 -0.78 -16.76 -6.76
CA VAL A 23 -1.94 -16.30 -5.97
C VAL A 23 -3.22 -17.05 -6.42
N PRO A 24 -3.97 -17.68 -5.50
CA PRO A 24 -5.21 -18.38 -5.83
C PRO A 24 -6.25 -17.44 -6.44
N HIS A 25 -7.04 -17.90 -7.42
CA HIS A 25 -8.01 -17.06 -8.14
C HIS A 25 -9.10 -16.43 -7.27
N ASP A 26 -9.47 -17.06 -6.16
CA ASP A 26 -10.46 -16.63 -5.19
C ASP A 26 -9.86 -15.83 -4.02
N ALA A 27 -8.56 -15.55 -4.05
CA ALA A 27 -7.88 -14.74 -3.05
C ALA A 27 -8.54 -13.35 -2.92
N VAL A 28 -8.53 -12.83 -1.69
CA VAL A 28 -8.85 -11.43 -1.38
C VAL A 28 -7.53 -10.70 -1.20
N VAL A 29 -7.16 -9.88 -2.19
CA VAL A 29 -5.92 -9.10 -2.18
C VAL A 29 -6.25 -7.65 -1.85
N VAL A 30 -5.61 -7.13 -0.82
CA VAL A 30 -5.87 -5.78 -0.32
C VAL A 30 -4.63 -4.90 -0.49
N PRO A 31 -4.66 -3.94 -1.41
CA PRO A 31 -3.72 -2.83 -1.42
C PRO A 31 -3.76 -2.04 -0.10
N ILE A 32 -2.58 -1.79 0.46
CA ILE A 32 -2.41 -0.90 1.62
C ILE A 32 -1.52 0.25 1.22
N SER A 33 -1.89 1.48 1.61
CA SER A 33 -1.12 2.67 1.24
C SER A 33 -1.21 3.76 2.29
N MET A 34 -0.50 4.86 2.04
CA MET A 34 -0.64 6.13 2.74
C MET A 34 -0.94 7.25 1.76
N MET A 35 -1.89 8.10 2.14
CA MET A 35 -2.20 9.35 1.47
C MET A 35 -1.70 10.52 2.32
N GLY A 36 -1.11 11.53 1.66
CA GLY A 36 -0.61 12.73 2.31
C GLY A 36 0.85 13.03 1.96
N ALA A 37 1.52 13.80 2.80
CA ALA A 37 2.90 14.20 2.59
C ALA A 37 3.85 13.39 3.48
N PRO A 38 4.83 12.65 2.93
CA PRO A 38 5.79 11.88 3.72
C PRO A 38 6.56 12.71 4.76
N THR A 39 6.80 13.98 4.45
CA THR A 39 7.48 14.93 5.36
C THR A 39 6.73 15.15 6.66
N VAL A 40 5.40 15.00 6.68
CA VAL A 40 4.61 15.13 7.91
C VAL A 40 5.03 14.10 8.96
N GLY A 41 5.51 12.93 8.52
CA GLY A 41 6.00 11.88 9.41
C GLY A 41 7.20 12.29 10.28
N THR A 42 7.90 13.39 9.98
CA THR A 42 8.99 13.90 10.84
C THR A 42 8.49 14.67 12.06
N GLU A 43 7.28 15.22 11.98
CA GLU A 43 6.66 16.02 13.05
C GLU A 43 5.54 15.24 13.75
N LYS A 44 4.82 14.43 12.99
CA LYS A 44 3.68 13.63 13.41
C LYS A 44 4.00 12.16 13.22
N LEU A 45 4.62 11.57 14.24
CA LEU A 45 5.04 10.17 14.21
C LEU A 45 3.82 9.25 14.08
N PRO A 46 3.83 8.28 13.13
CA PRO A 46 2.79 7.26 13.09
C PRO A 46 2.87 6.40 14.35
N SER A 47 1.72 5.96 14.84
CA SER A 47 1.61 4.95 15.91
C SER A 47 2.16 3.59 15.47
N GLY A 48 2.23 3.36 14.15
CA GLY A 48 2.66 2.11 13.53
C GLY A 48 1.53 1.11 13.33
N ARG A 49 0.32 1.40 13.83
CA ARG A 49 -0.83 0.48 13.79
C ARG A 49 -1.87 0.84 12.73
N GLU A 50 -1.70 1.99 12.07
CA GLU A 50 -2.70 2.56 11.17
C GLU A 50 -2.98 1.66 9.97
N ALA A 51 -1.93 1.10 9.35
CA ALA A 51 -2.06 0.18 8.23
C ALA A 51 -2.87 -1.08 8.60
N THR A 52 -2.53 -1.70 9.74
CA THR A 52 -3.26 -2.86 10.26
C THR A 52 -4.69 -2.49 10.66
N ALA A 53 -4.90 -1.30 11.25
CA ALA A 53 -6.24 -0.82 11.59
C ALA A 53 -7.11 -0.59 10.35
N ALA A 54 -6.57 0.00 9.28
CA ALA A 54 -7.26 0.20 8.02
C ALA A 54 -7.67 -1.14 7.39
N LEU A 55 -6.75 -2.11 7.35
CA LEU A 55 -7.04 -3.47 6.90
C LEU A 55 -8.19 -4.11 7.71
N ARG A 56 -8.11 -4.10 9.04
CA ARG A 56 -9.13 -4.71 9.91
C ARG A 56 -10.49 -4.02 9.78
N ALA A 57 -10.51 -2.71 9.59
CA ALA A 57 -11.74 -1.97 9.33
C ALA A 57 -12.34 -2.34 7.97
N LEU A 58 -11.52 -2.45 6.93
CA LEU A 58 -11.98 -2.88 5.60
C LEU A 58 -12.56 -4.30 5.64
N GLU A 59 -11.87 -5.25 6.31
CA GLU A 59 -12.37 -6.62 6.47
C GLU A 59 -13.74 -6.68 7.17
N ARG A 60 -13.99 -5.81 8.15
CA ARG A 60 -15.30 -5.70 8.82
C ARG A 60 -16.38 -5.21 7.87
N VAL A 61 -16.08 -4.22 7.03
CA VAL A 61 -17.03 -3.69 6.03
C VAL A 61 -17.34 -4.75 4.96
N LEU A 62 -16.32 -5.47 4.49
CA LEU A 62 -16.48 -6.49 3.46
C LEU A 62 -17.12 -7.79 3.97
N GLY A 63 -17.08 -8.04 5.28
CA GLY A 63 -17.43 -9.34 5.86
C GLY A 63 -16.49 -10.48 5.42
N LYS A 64 -15.29 -10.15 4.94
CA LYS A 64 -14.28 -11.09 4.41
C LYS A 64 -12.89 -10.72 4.93
N ARG A 65 -12.04 -11.72 5.15
CA ARG A 65 -10.63 -11.51 5.52
C ARG A 65 -9.77 -11.36 4.28
N ALA A 66 -8.76 -10.51 4.37
CA ALA A 66 -7.70 -10.46 3.38
C ALA A 66 -6.87 -11.73 3.47
N THR A 67 -6.43 -12.19 2.30
CA THR A 67 -5.55 -13.36 2.16
C THR A 67 -4.14 -12.95 1.77
N HIS A 68 -4.01 -11.82 1.07
CA HIS A 68 -2.77 -11.26 0.58
C HIS A 68 -2.82 -9.74 0.69
N LEU A 69 -1.67 -9.12 0.83
CA LEU A 69 -1.51 -7.67 0.72
C LEU A 69 -0.75 -7.33 -0.56
N ALA A 70 -0.92 -6.10 -1.04
CA ALA A 70 -0.16 -5.59 -2.17
C ALA A 70 0.21 -4.11 -1.96
N PRO A 71 1.33 -3.65 -2.52
CA PRO A 71 1.56 -2.23 -2.77
C PRO A 71 0.58 -1.68 -3.82
N ILE A 72 0.09 -0.46 -3.60
CA ILE A 72 -0.63 0.27 -4.64
C ILE A 72 0.33 0.84 -5.69
N GLU A 73 1.53 1.22 -5.28
CA GLU A 73 2.58 1.76 -6.17
C GLU A 73 3.98 1.39 -5.66
N ILE A 74 4.92 1.24 -6.59
CA ILE A 74 6.33 0.98 -6.28
C ILE A 74 7.13 2.29 -6.17
N GLY A 75 6.85 3.07 -5.12
CA GLY A 75 7.53 4.34 -4.86
C GLY A 75 7.35 4.85 -3.43
N GLY A 76 8.35 5.59 -2.93
CA GLY A 76 8.27 6.28 -1.64
C GLY A 76 7.88 5.37 -0.46
N LEU A 77 6.92 5.80 0.35
CA LEU A 77 6.42 5.04 1.50
C LEU A 77 5.46 3.91 1.10
N ASN A 78 4.80 4.01 -0.06
CA ASN A 78 3.80 3.05 -0.50
C ASN A 78 4.39 1.70 -0.95
N SER A 79 5.71 1.64 -1.17
CA SER A 79 6.43 0.37 -1.33
C SER A 79 6.86 -0.27 0.00
N VAL A 80 6.90 0.49 1.10
CA VAL A 80 7.45 0.07 2.40
C VAL A 80 6.34 -0.24 3.42
N ILE A 81 5.26 0.55 3.42
CA ILE A 81 4.12 0.38 4.32
C ILE A 81 3.46 -1.00 4.18
N PRO A 82 3.21 -1.54 2.97
CA PRO A 82 2.69 -2.89 2.82
C PRO A 82 3.59 -3.96 3.45
N ILE A 83 4.92 -3.76 3.43
CA ILE A 83 5.89 -4.68 4.07
C ILE A 83 5.71 -4.67 5.58
N ALA A 84 5.57 -3.49 6.19
CA ALA A 84 5.30 -3.38 7.61
C ALA A 84 3.96 -4.05 7.98
N ALA A 85 2.89 -3.77 7.21
CA ALA A 85 1.58 -4.36 7.42
C ALA A 85 1.59 -5.89 7.27
N ALA A 86 2.32 -6.41 6.28
CA ALA A 86 2.50 -7.84 6.06
C ALA A 86 3.24 -8.52 7.22
N ALA A 87 4.31 -7.87 7.73
CA ALA A 87 5.02 -8.36 8.90
C ALA A 87 4.11 -8.42 10.14
N GLU A 88 3.31 -7.38 10.38
CA GLU A 88 2.39 -7.34 11.54
C GLU A 88 1.23 -8.34 11.43
N THR A 89 0.74 -8.59 10.22
CA THR A 89 -0.44 -9.42 10.00
C THR A 89 -0.12 -10.88 9.71
N GLY A 90 1.12 -11.18 9.33
CA GLY A 90 1.55 -12.49 8.84
C GLY A 90 1.02 -12.84 7.44
N LEU A 91 0.40 -11.88 6.74
CA LEU A 91 -0.12 -12.10 5.39
C LEU A 91 1.02 -11.99 4.35
N PRO A 92 1.02 -12.83 3.29
CA PRO A 92 1.98 -12.70 2.21
C PRO A 92 1.74 -11.42 1.39
N LEU A 93 2.83 -10.84 0.88
CA LEU A 93 2.80 -9.78 -0.14
C LEU A 93 2.84 -10.37 -1.53
N VAL A 94 2.00 -9.84 -2.41
CA VAL A 94 2.09 -10.11 -3.85
C VAL A 94 3.28 -9.34 -4.44
N ASP A 95 4.12 -10.00 -5.23
CA ASP A 95 5.21 -9.39 -5.98
C ASP A 95 4.68 -8.64 -7.20
N GLY A 96 4.18 -7.45 -6.96
CA GLY A 96 3.70 -6.52 -7.96
C GLY A 96 3.03 -5.32 -7.33
N ASP A 97 2.72 -4.31 -8.13
CA ASP A 97 2.00 -3.13 -7.67
C ASP A 97 1.01 -2.65 -8.73
N ALA A 98 0.04 -1.83 -8.33
CA ALA A 98 -1.06 -1.44 -9.21
C ALA A 98 -0.68 -0.39 -10.27
N MET A 99 0.57 0.08 -10.30
CA MET A 99 0.96 1.24 -11.10
C MET A 99 2.28 1.07 -11.88
N GLY A 100 3.21 0.23 -11.40
CA GLY A 100 4.57 0.01 -11.94
C GLY A 100 5.53 1.20 -11.77
N ARG A 101 5.02 2.31 -11.22
CA ARG A 101 5.71 3.59 -10.96
C ARG A 101 4.88 4.40 -9.97
N ALA A 102 5.20 5.67 -9.76
CA ALA A 102 4.40 6.59 -8.95
C ALA A 102 3.68 7.67 -9.79
N PHE A 103 2.42 7.92 -9.47
CA PHE A 103 1.57 8.97 -10.04
C PHE A 103 0.75 9.62 -8.91
N PRO A 104 0.32 10.88 -9.07
CA PRO A 104 -0.17 11.67 -7.93
C PRO A 104 -1.54 11.26 -7.38
N GLU A 105 -2.41 10.65 -8.20
CA GLU A 105 -3.82 10.43 -7.85
C GLU A 105 -4.15 8.93 -7.79
N ALA A 106 -4.90 8.50 -6.77
CA ALA A 106 -5.18 7.08 -6.51
C ALA A 106 -5.91 6.37 -7.66
N HIS A 107 -6.68 7.10 -8.46
CA HIS A 107 -7.40 6.52 -9.60
C HIS A 107 -6.50 6.25 -10.83
N MET A 108 -5.22 6.63 -10.81
CA MET A 108 -4.25 6.42 -11.91
C MET A 108 -3.56 5.05 -11.82
N VAL A 109 -4.31 4.02 -11.44
CA VAL A 109 -3.83 2.64 -11.24
C VAL A 109 -4.49 1.68 -12.24
N LEU A 110 -3.81 0.59 -12.59
CA LEU A 110 -4.33 -0.44 -13.51
C LEU A 110 -5.71 -0.98 -13.11
N PRO A 111 -6.03 -1.23 -11.82
CA PRO A 111 -7.37 -1.62 -11.40
C PRO A 111 -8.45 -0.63 -11.83
N SER A 112 -8.17 0.67 -11.79
CA SER A 112 -9.14 1.68 -12.23
C SER A 112 -9.41 1.60 -13.74
N LEU A 113 -8.41 1.25 -14.55
CA LEU A 113 -8.57 1.07 -16.00
C LEU A 113 -9.41 -0.16 -16.35
N MET A 114 -9.39 -1.22 -15.52
CA MET A 114 -10.28 -2.37 -15.67
C MET A 114 -11.67 -2.17 -15.04
N GLY A 115 -11.96 -0.98 -14.52
CA GLY A 115 -13.24 -0.68 -13.87
C GLY A 115 -13.40 -1.28 -12.46
N VAL A 116 -12.30 -1.65 -11.79
CA VAL A 116 -12.34 -2.02 -10.37
C VAL A 116 -12.57 -0.77 -9.54
N SER A 117 -13.58 -0.82 -8.68
CA SER A 117 -13.85 0.23 -7.71
C SER A 117 -12.76 0.26 -6.64
N CYS A 118 -12.31 1.44 -6.25
CA CYS A 118 -11.52 1.61 -5.04
C CYS A 118 -12.38 1.61 -3.77
N THR A 119 -13.71 1.66 -3.88
CA THR A 119 -14.61 1.59 -2.73
C THR A 119 -15.07 0.16 -2.41
N PRO A 120 -15.30 -0.18 -1.12
CA PRO A 120 -15.15 0.68 0.05
C PRO A 120 -13.68 1.04 0.31
N MET A 121 -13.42 2.35 0.49
CA MET A 121 -12.10 2.86 0.82
C MET A 121 -12.09 3.19 2.31
N VAL A 122 -11.21 2.51 3.05
CA VAL A 122 -11.01 2.82 4.46
C VAL A 122 -9.87 3.80 4.62
N ILE A 123 -10.07 4.80 5.48
CA ILE A 123 -9.06 5.80 5.84
C ILE A 123 -8.90 5.80 7.36
N VAL A 124 -7.66 5.71 7.83
CA VAL A 124 -7.31 5.72 9.25
C VAL A 124 -6.23 6.78 9.51
N ASP A 125 -6.41 7.57 10.56
CA ASP A 125 -5.42 8.51 11.05
C ASP A 125 -4.64 7.98 12.28
N ASP A 126 -3.64 8.74 12.70
CA ASP A 126 -2.81 8.49 13.89
C ASP A 126 -3.58 8.50 15.23
N LYS A 127 -4.77 9.11 15.25
CA LYS A 127 -5.62 9.23 16.45
C LYS A 127 -6.56 8.03 16.60
N GLY A 128 -6.61 7.17 15.59
CA GLY A 128 -7.50 6.02 15.54
C GLY A 128 -8.88 6.34 14.97
N ASN A 129 -9.08 7.53 14.39
CA ASN A 129 -10.29 7.79 13.62
C ASN A 129 -10.30 6.87 12.40
N THR A 130 -11.47 6.31 12.11
CA THR A 130 -11.65 5.40 10.97
C THR A 130 -12.85 5.90 10.16
N MET A 131 -12.64 6.09 8.86
CA MET A 131 -13.65 6.53 7.93
C MET A 131 -13.77 5.50 6.81
N VAL A 132 -14.99 5.31 6.32
CA VAL A 132 -15.27 4.41 5.19
C VAL A 132 -15.96 5.25 4.12
N LEU A 133 -15.37 5.29 2.93
CA LEU A 133 -15.93 5.97 1.79
C LEU A 133 -16.53 4.95 0.83
N ASP A 134 -17.80 5.15 0.50
CA ASP A 134 -18.50 4.50 -0.60
C ASP A 134 -18.98 5.60 -1.55
N THR A 135 -18.52 5.56 -2.79
CA THR A 135 -18.62 6.69 -3.72
C THR A 135 -19.00 6.21 -5.11
N VAL A 136 -19.51 7.13 -5.91
CA VAL A 136 -20.02 6.85 -7.26
C VAL A 136 -18.93 6.43 -8.26
N ASP A 137 -17.70 6.88 -8.06
CA ASP A 137 -16.53 6.48 -8.84
C ASP A 137 -15.21 6.71 -8.06
N ASN A 138 -14.09 6.25 -8.64
CA ASN A 138 -12.77 6.36 -8.04
C ASN A 138 -12.24 7.81 -7.99
N ARG A 139 -12.73 8.72 -8.84
CA ARG A 139 -12.34 10.14 -8.81
C ARG A 139 -12.97 10.86 -7.62
N TRP A 140 -14.23 10.55 -7.32
CA TRP A 140 -14.92 11.03 -6.13
C TRP A 140 -14.32 10.48 -4.85
N ALA A 141 -13.95 9.19 -4.83
CA ALA A 141 -13.21 8.60 -3.71
C ALA A 141 -11.93 9.38 -3.41
N GLU A 142 -11.06 9.59 -4.41
CA GLU A 142 -9.81 10.35 -4.26
C GLU A 142 -10.09 11.77 -3.75
N ARG A 143 -11.05 12.48 -4.35
CA ARG A 143 -11.38 13.85 -3.97
C ARG A 143 -11.79 13.95 -2.50
N LEU A 144 -12.68 13.06 -2.04
CA LEU A 144 -13.14 13.06 -0.65
C LEU A 144 -12.03 12.60 0.30
N ALA A 145 -11.28 11.55 -0.07
CA ALA A 145 -10.16 11.06 0.70
C ALA A 145 -9.08 12.13 0.92
N ARG A 146 -8.81 12.97 -0.08
CA ARG A 146 -7.89 14.10 0.04
C ARG A 146 -8.37 15.14 1.04
N SER A 147 -9.66 15.50 1.02
CA SER A 147 -10.23 16.41 2.01
C SER A 147 -10.10 15.84 3.42
N VAL A 148 -10.40 14.55 3.61
CA VAL A 148 -10.22 13.85 4.88
C VAL A 148 -8.75 13.87 5.32
N CYS A 149 -7.84 13.58 4.41
CA CYS A 149 -6.40 13.57 4.67
C CYS A 149 -5.92 14.92 5.18
N VAL A 150 -6.39 16.04 4.61
CA VAL A 150 -6.02 17.39 5.07
C VAL A 150 -6.49 17.62 6.51
N GLU A 151 -7.77 17.35 6.80
CA GLU A 151 -8.34 17.51 8.15
C GLU A 151 -7.68 16.60 9.19
N ALA A 152 -7.28 15.39 8.78
CA ALA A 152 -6.54 14.45 9.62
C ALA A 152 -5.07 14.86 9.85
N GLY A 153 -4.62 16.01 9.32
CA GLY A 153 -3.26 16.50 9.48
C GLY A 153 -2.28 15.94 8.44
N CYS A 154 -2.73 15.82 7.18
CA CYS A 154 -1.93 15.54 5.99
C CYS A 154 -1.17 14.20 5.97
N SER A 155 -1.60 13.22 6.77
CA SER A 155 -1.06 11.86 6.75
C SER A 155 -2.11 10.87 7.29
N VAL A 156 -2.55 9.97 6.41
CA VAL A 156 -3.53 8.91 6.70
C VAL A 156 -3.16 7.63 5.96
N PHE A 157 -3.57 6.49 6.49
CA PHE A 157 -3.38 5.19 5.88
C PHE A 157 -4.68 4.71 5.26
N THR A 158 -4.58 4.02 4.13
CA THR A 158 -5.75 3.49 3.43
C THR A 158 -5.65 1.99 3.17
N ALA A 159 -6.82 1.38 3.12
CA ALA A 159 -7.05 0.04 2.61
C ALA A 159 -8.25 0.10 1.67
N ASP A 160 -8.02 -0.20 0.39
CA ASP A 160 -8.97 0.06 -0.68
C ASP A 160 -8.63 -0.81 -1.92
N THR A 161 -9.38 -0.64 -3.02
CA THR A 161 -9.08 -1.28 -4.31
C THR A 161 -8.89 -2.79 -4.21
N VAL A 162 -9.86 -3.46 -3.58
CA VAL A 162 -9.78 -4.90 -3.32
C VAL A 162 -9.86 -5.68 -4.63
N LEU A 163 -8.88 -6.57 -4.82
CA LEU A 163 -8.77 -7.41 -6.01
C LEU A 163 -9.03 -8.87 -5.65
N SER A 164 -9.73 -9.58 -6.53
CA SER A 164 -9.66 -11.03 -6.53
C SER A 164 -8.31 -11.52 -7.07
N GLY A 165 -7.96 -12.76 -6.72
CA GLY A 165 -6.91 -13.54 -7.36
C GLY A 165 -6.89 -13.48 -8.89
N LYS A 166 -8.08 -13.51 -9.49
CA LYS A 166 -8.24 -13.40 -10.94
C LYS A 166 -7.96 -11.98 -11.45
N GLN A 167 -8.49 -10.97 -10.77
CA GLN A 167 -8.32 -9.57 -11.20
C GLN A 167 -6.88 -9.09 -11.07
N LEU A 168 -6.12 -9.55 -10.06
CA LEU A 168 -4.78 -9.03 -9.82
C LEU A 168 -3.79 -9.31 -10.97
N ARG A 169 -4.00 -10.36 -11.77
CA ARG A 169 -3.12 -10.73 -12.89
C ARG A 169 -3.11 -9.68 -14.01
N GLU A 170 -4.25 -9.04 -14.22
CA GLU A 170 -4.40 -7.93 -15.16
C GLU A 170 -4.38 -6.56 -14.45
N GLY A 171 -4.57 -6.56 -13.13
CA GLY A 171 -4.67 -5.37 -12.30
C GLY A 171 -3.35 -4.93 -11.64
N LEU A 172 -2.27 -5.71 -11.72
CA LEU A 172 -0.97 -5.37 -11.16
C LEU A 172 0.15 -5.55 -12.19
N VAL A 173 1.19 -4.73 -12.07
CA VAL A 173 2.47 -4.92 -12.75
C VAL A 173 3.29 -5.92 -11.93
N ALA A 174 3.61 -7.07 -12.50
CA ALA A 174 4.34 -8.14 -11.83
C ALA A 174 5.82 -7.80 -11.55
N GLY A 175 6.36 -8.36 -10.46
CA GLY A 175 7.80 -8.39 -10.19
C GLY A 175 8.39 -7.08 -9.68
N THR A 176 7.58 -6.10 -9.31
CA THR A 176 8.08 -4.75 -8.98
C THR A 176 8.80 -4.69 -7.63
N LEU A 177 8.38 -5.50 -6.64
CA LEU A 177 9.12 -5.64 -5.39
C LEU A 177 10.46 -6.33 -5.62
N THR A 178 10.47 -7.42 -6.40
CA THR A 178 11.72 -8.12 -6.77
C THR A 178 12.67 -7.21 -7.53
N LEU A 179 12.17 -6.43 -8.49
CA LEU A 179 12.97 -5.46 -9.24
C LEU A 179 13.57 -4.39 -8.32
N ALA A 180 12.74 -3.76 -7.48
CA ALA A 180 13.18 -2.76 -6.52
C ALA A 180 14.26 -3.31 -5.57
N HIS A 181 14.09 -4.54 -5.07
CA HIS A 181 15.08 -5.20 -4.22
C HIS A 181 16.40 -5.45 -4.96
N ARG A 182 16.35 -5.94 -6.21
CA ARG A 182 17.55 -6.17 -7.04
C ARG A 182 18.31 -4.88 -7.31
N LEU A 183 17.60 -3.81 -7.66
CA LEU A 183 18.19 -2.48 -7.89
C LEU A 183 18.81 -1.92 -6.62
N GLY A 184 18.09 -1.93 -5.50
CA GLY A 184 18.62 -1.47 -4.21
C GLY A 184 19.85 -2.25 -3.75
N ARG A 185 19.91 -3.57 -4.03
CA ARG A 185 21.08 -4.40 -3.77
C ARG A 185 22.26 -4.03 -4.68
N ALA A 186 22.03 -3.84 -5.97
CA ALA A 186 23.08 -3.43 -6.91
C ALA A 186 23.68 -2.07 -6.53
N VAL A 187 22.84 -1.09 -6.18
CA VAL A 187 23.27 0.23 -5.71
C VAL A 187 24.10 0.12 -4.43
N ARG A 188 23.64 -0.66 -3.44
CA ARG A 188 24.35 -0.83 -2.16
C ARG A 188 25.72 -1.50 -2.31
N LEU A 189 25.86 -2.40 -3.28
CA LEU A 189 27.11 -3.11 -3.56
C LEU A 189 28.02 -2.37 -4.56
N SER A 190 27.53 -1.28 -5.15
CA SER A 190 28.31 -0.49 -6.11
C SER A 190 29.43 0.26 -5.39
N PRO A 191 30.69 0.18 -5.89
CA PRO A 191 31.79 0.99 -5.39
C PRO A 191 31.71 2.45 -5.87
N GLU A 192 30.97 2.71 -6.94
CA GLU A 192 30.73 4.04 -7.50
C GLU A 192 29.49 4.67 -6.86
N PRO A 193 29.55 5.93 -6.37
CA PRO A 193 28.39 6.61 -5.83
C PRO A 193 27.36 6.85 -6.94
N VAL A 194 26.11 6.46 -6.70
CA VAL A 194 25.01 6.75 -7.63
C VAL A 194 24.85 8.26 -7.74
N ALA A 195 24.98 8.78 -8.97
CA ALA A 195 24.72 10.19 -9.25
C ALA A 195 23.30 10.53 -8.79
N THR A 196 23.17 11.35 -7.74
CA THR A 196 21.88 11.85 -7.32
C THR A 196 21.37 12.79 -8.39
N ALA A 197 20.22 12.45 -8.99
CA ALA A 197 19.51 13.37 -9.86
C ALA A 197 19.17 14.61 -9.03
N ARG A 198 19.92 15.70 -9.23
CA ARG A 198 19.57 17.01 -8.69
C ARG A 198 18.32 17.46 -9.46
N SER A 199 17.17 17.34 -8.82
CA SER A 199 15.93 18.03 -9.21
C SER A 199 15.99 19.49 -8.78
#